data_AF-A0A2P6WHY4-F1
#
_entry.id   AF-A0A2P6WHY4-F1
#
_cell.length_a   1.000
_cell.length_b   1.000
_cell.length_c   1.000
_cell.angle_alpha   90.00
_cell.angle_beta   90.00
_cell.angle_gamma   90.00
#
_symmetry.space_group_name_H-M   'P 1'
#
loop_
_entity.id
_entity.type
_entity.pdbx_description
1 polymer ?
#
loop_
_entity_poly.entity_id
_entity_poly.type
_entity_poly.pdbx_seq_one_letter_code
_entity_poly.pdbx_strand_id
1 'polypeptide(L)'
;MNRIVRVLAGLFLALAVLASAGCTKLQARDHLNKGVQSYKNARYEEAIEHFKTAVSLDPSLLNARIYLATAYAQQYVPGAETPENKRYAEQAIGEYKKVLTVDPANVNAVKGIAYLLLQQKQFADAKQYYNKAIQIDPNDPESYYSVAFIDWTEAYKFRQEQRNKLGMKVTDPLKDKGVCSVVKAHNAPAVEEGINLLTKALQLRQDYDDAMAYLNLMYRERADYECDNPEARVADLKAADNWVDKTIATKKEKANRQGPGGIVMDQQQR
;
A
#
# COMPACT_ATOMS: atom_id res chain seq x y z
N MET A 1 -19.75 -45.41 44.38
CA MET A 1 -19.96 -44.63 43.13
C MET A 1 -18.59 -44.40 42.48
N ASN A 2 -18.32 -45.15 41.40
CA ASN A 2 -17.00 -45.63 41.01
C ASN A 2 -16.11 -44.56 40.35
N ARG A 3 -14.82 -44.54 40.74
CA ARG A 3 -13.73 -43.79 40.09
C ARG A 3 -13.73 -43.93 38.56
N ILE A 4 -14.07 -45.13 38.07
CA ILE A 4 -14.20 -45.47 36.64
C ILE A 4 -15.30 -44.66 35.94
N VAL A 5 -16.45 -44.46 36.58
CA VAL A 5 -17.56 -43.66 36.01
C VAL A 5 -17.16 -42.18 35.88
N ARG A 6 -16.37 -41.65 36.83
CA ARG A 6 -15.85 -40.28 36.76
C ARG A 6 -14.80 -40.11 35.64
N VAL A 7 -13.91 -41.09 35.47
CA VAL A 7 -12.89 -41.07 34.40
C VAL A 7 -13.54 -41.18 33.01
N LEU A 8 -14.51 -42.08 32.84
CA LEU A 8 -15.25 -42.23 31.58
C LEU A 8 -16.10 -41.01 31.26
N ALA A 9 -16.76 -40.41 32.25
CA ALA A 9 -17.49 -39.14 32.06
C ALA A 9 -16.56 -37.99 31.67
N GLY A 10 -15.37 -37.90 32.28
CA GLY A 10 -14.34 -36.92 31.91
C GLY A 10 -13.82 -37.11 30.47
N LEU A 11 -13.60 -38.36 30.05
CA LEU A 11 -13.22 -38.72 28.68
C LEU A 11 -14.31 -38.37 27.65
N PHE A 12 -15.58 -38.66 27.96
CA PHE A 12 -16.71 -38.30 27.10
C PHE A 12 -16.87 -36.78 26.95
N LEU A 13 -16.76 -36.03 28.05
CA LEU A 13 -16.77 -34.57 28.00
C LEU A 13 -15.60 -34.01 27.17
N ALA A 14 -14.39 -34.55 27.33
CA ALA A 14 -13.23 -34.14 26.55
C ALA A 14 -13.41 -34.42 25.04
N LEU A 15 -13.94 -35.60 24.67
CA LEU A 15 -14.25 -35.96 23.29
C LEU A 15 -15.34 -35.05 22.69
N ALA A 16 -16.39 -34.71 23.45
CA ALA A 16 -17.44 -33.81 22.99
C ALA A 16 -16.93 -32.37 22.77
N VAL A 17 -16.04 -31.86 23.62
CA VAL A 17 -15.40 -30.55 23.46
C VAL A 17 -14.46 -30.52 22.25
N LEU A 18 -13.72 -31.61 22.00
CA LEU A 18 -12.85 -31.72 20.83
C LEU A 18 -13.65 -31.79 19.52
N ALA A 19 -14.76 -32.53 19.51
CA ALA A 19 -15.64 -32.65 18.35
C ALA A 19 -16.33 -31.31 18.01
N SER A 20 -16.80 -30.56 19.01
CA SER A 20 -17.42 -29.26 18.79
C SER A 20 -16.42 -28.21 18.31
N ALA A 21 -15.20 -28.19 18.86
CA ALA A 21 -14.11 -27.31 18.41
C ALA A 21 -13.64 -27.61 16.97
N GLY A 22 -13.69 -28.87 16.55
CA GLY A 22 -13.42 -29.25 15.15
C GLY A 22 -14.49 -28.74 14.19
N CYS A 23 -15.75 -28.79 14.59
CA CYS A 23 -16.89 -28.34 13.80
C CYS A 23 -16.86 -26.81 13.59
N THR A 24 -16.56 -26.03 14.62
CA THR A 24 -16.48 -24.55 14.50
C THR A 24 -15.36 -24.10 13.58
N LYS A 25 -14.19 -24.76 13.61
CA LYS A 25 -13.08 -24.46 12.69
C LYS A 25 -13.41 -24.76 11.23
N LEU A 26 -14.15 -25.84 10.98
CA LEU A 26 -14.61 -26.16 9.63
C LEU A 26 -15.61 -25.11 9.12
N GLN A 27 -16.56 -24.69 9.97
CA GLN A 27 -17.50 -23.63 9.64
C GLN A 27 -16.79 -22.29 9.40
N ALA A 28 -15.76 -21.95 10.18
CA ALA A 28 -14.96 -20.74 9.96
C ALA A 28 -14.32 -20.71 8.57
N ARG A 29 -13.77 -21.84 8.12
CA ARG A 29 -13.18 -21.99 6.78
C ARG A 29 -14.22 -21.92 5.66
N ASP A 30 -15.40 -22.48 5.87
CA ASP A 30 -16.52 -22.36 4.92
C ASP A 30 -16.95 -20.88 4.76
N HIS A 31 -17.12 -20.17 5.86
CA HIS A 31 -17.39 -18.73 5.84
C HIS A 31 -16.26 -17.93 5.18
N LEU A 32 -15.00 -18.27 5.44
CA LEU A 32 -13.86 -17.66 4.74
C LEU A 32 -13.98 -17.86 3.23
N ASN A 33 -14.26 -19.07 2.74
CA ASN A 33 -14.37 -19.35 1.32
C ASN A 33 -15.53 -18.59 0.66
N LYS A 34 -16.69 -18.52 1.31
CA LYS A 34 -17.85 -17.73 0.85
C LYS A 34 -17.49 -16.24 0.80
N GLY A 35 -16.82 -15.72 1.82
CA GLY A 35 -16.36 -14.34 1.84
C GLY A 35 -15.38 -14.04 0.69
N VAL A 36 -14.42 -14.94 0.42
CA VAL A 36 -13.50 -14.79 -0.71
C VAL A 36 -14.25 -14.78 -2.05
N GLN A 37 -15.27 -15.63 -2.19
CA GLN A 37 -16.10 -15.66 -3.40
C GLN A 37 -16.88 -14.34 -3.58
N SER A 38 -17.53 -13.84 -2.53
CA SER A 38 -18.24 -12.55 -2.58
C SER A 38 -17.28 -11.39 -2.88
N TYR A 39 -16.08 -11.39 -2.28
CA TYR A 39 -15.05 -10.39 -2.53
C TYR A 39 -14.62 -10.38 -4.00
N LYS A 40 -14.34 -11.56 -4.58
CA LYS A 40 -14.00 -11.71 -6.01
C LYS A 40 -15.12 -11.21 -6.93
N ASN A 41 -16.37 -11.32 -6.49
CA ASN A 41 -17.54 -10.81 -7.21
C ASN A 41 -17.84 -9.32 -6.92
N ALA A 42 -16.90 -8.61 -6.27
CA ALA A 42 -17.04 -7.22 -5.84
C ALA A 42 -18.23 -6.94 -4.89
N ARG A 43 -18.76 -7.97 -4.22
CA ARG A 43 -19.81 -7.87 -3.19
C ARG A 43 -19.16 -7.75 -1.82
N TYR A 44 -18.55 -6.60 -1.58
CA TYR A 44 -17.67 -6.41 -0.43
C TYR A 44 -18.40 -6.43 0.91
N GLU A 45 -19.63 -5.91 0.99
CA GLU A 45 -20.43 -5.93 2.21
C GLU A 45 -20.81 -7.36 2.61
N GLU A 46 -21.20 -8.18 1.64
CA GLU A 46 -21.46 -9.62 1.85
C GLU A 46 -20.17 -10.34 2.28
N ALA A 47 -19.04 -10.02 1.64
CA ALA A 47 -17.74 -10.57 2.01
C ALA A 47 -17.36 -10.22 3.45
N ILE A 48 -17.56 -8.97 3.88
CA ILE A 48 -17.31 -8.50 5.24
C ILE A 48 -18.10 -9.34 6.26
N GLU A 49 -19.39 -9.60 6.03
CA GLU A 49 -20.20 -10.39 6.98
C GLU A 49 -19.74 -11.85 7.08
N HIS A 50 -19.37 -12.45 5.95
CA HIS A 50 -18.77 -13.78 5.94
C HIS A 50 -17.41 -13.83 6.67
N PHE A 51 -16.53 -12.86 6.42
CA PHE A 51 -15.23 -12.81 7.11
C PHE A 51 -15.38 -12.52 8.61
N LYS A 52 -16.33 -11.66 9.03
CA LYS A 52 -16.65 -11.45 10.45
C LYS A 52 -17.08 -12.75 11.13
N THR A 53 -17.92 -13.53 10.46
CA THR A 53 -18.37 -14.82 10.98
C THR A 53 -17.20 -15.81 11.08
N ALA A 54 -16.35 -15.88 10.06
CA ALA A 54 -15.14 -16.72 10.09
C ALA A 54 -14.20 -16.35 11.26
N VAL A 55 -13.95 -15.06 11.47
CA VAL A 55 -13.13 -14.54 12.59
C VAL A 55 -13.77 -14.82 13.95
N SER A 56 -15.10 -14.77 14.05
CA SER A 56 -15.82 -15.09 15.29
C SER A 56 -15.78 -16.57 15.63
N LEU A 57 -15.86 -17.44 14.62
CA LEU A 57 -15.85 -18.91 14.80
C LEU A 57 -14.45 -19.44 15.08
N ASP A 58 -13.43 -18.86 14.44
CA ASP A 58 -12.03 -19.18 14.69
C ASP A 58 -11.18 -17.89 14.70
N PRO A 59 -11.00 -17.27 15.88
CA PRO A 59 -10.17 -16.06 16.01
C PRO A 59 -8.69 -16.26 15.65
N SER A 60 -8.22 -17.51 15.61
CA SER A 60 -6.85 -17.89 15.24
C SER A 60 -6.65 -18.03 13.72
N LEU A 61 -7.75 -18.02 12.93
CA LEU A 61 -7.71 -18.07 11.48
C LEU A 61 -7.25 -16.72 10.90
N LEU A 62 -5.94 -16.48 10.96
CA LEU A 62 -5.32 -15.19 10.61
C LEU A 62 -5.69 -14.72 9.20
N ASN A 63 -5.79 -15.64 8.24
CA ASN A 63 -6.20 -15.33 6.87
C ASN A 63 -7.59 -14.69 6.82
N ALA A 64 -8.57 -15.16 7.61
CA ALA A 64 -9.90 -14.56 7.65
C ALA A 64 -9.85 -13.12 8.18
N ARG A 65 -8.95 -12.84 9.12
CA ARG A 65 -8.72 -11.49 9.62
C ARG A 65 -8.08 -10.57 8.57
N ILE A 66 -7.09 -11.07 7.83
CA ILE A 66 -6.47 -10.34 6.71
C ILE A 66 -7.51 -10.02 5.63
N TYR A 67 -8.34 -11.00 5.25
CA TYR A 67 -9.41 -10.77 4.28
C TYR A 67 -10.47 -9.79 4.77
N LEU A 68 -10.85 -9.85 6.06
CA LEU A 68 -11.75 -8.87 6.66
C LEU A 68 -11.17 -7.46 6.57
N ALA A 69 -9.91 -7.28 6.96
CA ALA A 69 -9.22 -6.00 6.88
C ALA A 69 -9.14 -5.48 5.43
N THR A 70 -8.86 -6.37 4.48
CA THR A 70 -8.79 -6.05 3.05
C THR A 70 -10.16 -5.64 2.50
N ALA A 71 -11.23 -6.31 2.92
CA ALA A 71 -12.60 -5.96 2.52
C ALA A 71 -13.04 -4.60 3.07
N TYR A 72 -12.69 -4.28 4.31
CA TYR A 72 -12.87 -2.92 4.84
C TYR A 72 -12.04 -1.87 4.09
N ALA A 73 -10.77 -2.17 3.80
CA ALA A 73 -9.90 -1.26 3.06
C ALA A 73 -10.42 -0.97 1.65
N GLN A 74 -11.08 -1.95 1.02
CA GLN A 74 -11.68 -1.81 -0.31
C GLN A 74 -12.93 -0.91 -0.33
N GLN A 75 -13.60 -0.78 0.81
CA GLN A 75 -14.75 0.12 1.01
C GLN A 75 -14.33 1.56 1.31
N TYR A 76 -13.06 1.78 1.65
CA TYR A 76 -12.53 3.11 1.85
C TYR A 76 -12.38 3.86 0.51
N VAL A 77 -12.95 5.04 0.44
CA VAL A 77 -12.89 5.97 -0.70
C VAL A 77 -11.95 7.13 -0.35
N PRO A 78 -10.79 7.25 -1.02
CA PRO A 78 -9.87 8.36 -0.80
C PRO A 78 -10.53 9.73 -0.97
N GLY A 79 -10.32 10.64 -0.01
CA GLY A 79 -10.84 12.01 -0.03
C GLY A 79 -12.31 12.17 0.40
N ALA A 80 -13.05 11.09 0.63
CA ALA A 80 -14.41 11.18 1.18
C ALA A 80 -14.38 11.40 2.71
N GLU A 81 -14.99 12.49 3.18
CA GLU A 81 -14.98 12.87 4.60
C GLU A 81 -16.25 12.43 5.35
N THR A 82 -16.84 11.28 4.99
CA THR A 82 -18.03 10.77 5.66
C THR A 82 -17.66 9.93 6.90
N PRO A 83 -18.53 9.89 7.94
CA PRO A 83 -18.30 9.02 9.09
C PRO A 83 -18.12 7.54 8.73
N GLU A 84 -18.91 7.06 7.74
CA GLU A 84 -18.83 5.69 7.25
C GLU A 84 -17.46 5.38 6.63
N ASN A 85 -16.94 6.30 5.80
CA ASN A 85 -15.64 6.14 5.17
C ASN A 85 -14.49 6.08 6.20
N LYS A 86 -14.54 6.95 7.23
CA LYS A 86 -13.58 6.93 8.33
C LYS A 86 -13.64 5.62 9.10
N ARG A 87 -14.86 5.14 9.37
CA ARG A 87 -15.08 3.86 10.05
C ARG A 87 -14.48 2.69 9.28
N TYR A 88 -14.60 2.65 7.96
CA TYR A 88 -13.99 1.59 7.15
C TYR A 88 -12.47 1.57 7.27
N ALA A 89 -11.81 2.73 7.20
CA ALA A 89 -10.36 2.79 7.39
C ALA A 89 -9.94 2.37 8.81
N GLU A 90 -10.65 2.84 9.84
CA GLU A 90 -10.38 2.47 11.23
C GLU A 90 -10.55 0.96 11.47
N GLN A 91 -11.61 0.36 10.94
CA GLN A 91 -11.86 -1.08 11.02
C GLN A 91 -10.77 -1.88 10.29
N ALA A 92 -10.40 -1.46 9.09
CA ALA A 92 -9.32 -2.11 8.33
C ALA A 92 -7.99 -2.04 9.08
N ILE A 93 -7.56 -0.86 9.53
CA ILE A 93 -6.32 -0.68 10.30
C ILE A 93 -6.38 -1.49 11.60
N GLY A 94 -7.53 -1.51 12.28
CA GLY A 94 -7.73 -2.28 13.52
C GLY A 94 -7.53 -3.78 13.32
N GLU A 95 -8.11 -4.35 12.26
CA GLU A 95 -7.94 -5.77 11.94
C GLU A 95 -6.53 -6.09 11.47
N TYR A 96 -5.89 -5.24 10.67
CA TYR A 96 -4.48 -5.42 10.32
C TYR A 96 -3.55 -5.35 11.54
N LYS A 97 -3.79 -4.43 12.49
CA LYS A 97 -3.00 -4.37 13.73
C LYS A 97 -3.14 -5.65 14.55
N LYS A 98 -4.33 -6.24 14.64
CA LYS A 98 -4.54 -7.55 15.28
C LYS A 98 -3.82 -8.70 14.53
N VAL A 99 -3.66 -8.61 13.22
CA VAL A 99 -2.80 -9.54 12.48
C VAL A 99 -1.35 -9.38 12.95
N LEU A 100 -0.86 -8.14 12.99
CA LEU A 100 0.52 -7.83 13.39
C LEU A 100 0.85 -8.15 14.86
N THR A 101 -0.14 -8.28 15.74
CA THR A 101 0.11 -8.77 17.11
C THR A 101 0.47 -10.26 17.14
N VAL A 102 0.04 -11.03 16.14
CA VAL A 102 0.31 -12.49 16.03
C VAL A 102 1.46 -12.76 15.09
N ASP A 103 1.48 -12.08 13.94
CA ASP A 103 2.53 -12.16 12.92
C ASP A 103 3.08 -10.76 12.63
N PRO A 104 4.09 -10.29 13.39
CA PRO A 104 4.67 -8.96 13.23
C PRO A 104 5.32 -8.70 11.88
N ALA A 105 5.63 -9.76 11.12
CA ALA A 105 6.25 -9.74 9.80
C ALA A 105 5.24 -9.96 8.66
N ASN A 106 3.93 -9.86 8.93
CA ASN A 106 2.92 -10.01 7.89
C ASN A 106 2.94 -8.83 6.91
N VAL A 107 3.58 -9.00 5.75
CA VAL A 107 3.78 -7.93 4.76
C VAL A 107 2.46 -7.34 4.25
N ASN A 108 1.43 -8.17 4.07
CA ASN A 108 0.11 -7.72 3.60
C ASN A 108 -0.55 -6.78 4.61
N ALA A 109 -0.48 -7.10 5.91
CA ALA A 109 -1.02 -6.24 6.95
C ALA A 109 -0.22 -4.93 7.10
N VAL A 110 1.12 -4.99 7.03
CA VAL A 110 1.97 -3.80 7.06
C VAL A 110 1.64 -2.87 5.88
N LYS A 111 1.58 -3.40 4.65
CA LYS A 111 1.25 -2.62 3.45
C LYS A 111 -0.19 -2.10 3.45
N GLY A 112 -1.14 -2.89 3.94
CA GLY A 112 -2.54 -2.47 4.06
C GLY A 112 -2.72 -1.27 4.99
N ILE A 113 -2.00 -1.25 6.13
CA ILE A 113 -1.95 -0.07 7.02
C ILE A 113 -1.27 1.10 6.32
N ALA A 114 -0.10 0.88 5.73
CA ALA A 114 0.66 1.93 5.04
C ALA A 114 -0.17 2.63 3.95
N TYR A 115 -0.90 1.85 3.15
CA TYR A 115 -1.78 2.35 2.10
C TYR A 115 -2.91 3.22 2.66
N LEU A 116 -3.62 2.77 3.70
CA LEU A 116 -4.71 3.57 4.27
C LEU A 116 -4.21 4.88 4.90
N LEU A 117 -3.07 4.83 5.60
CA LEU A 117 -2.41 6.02 6.13
C LEU A 117 -1.99 6.98 5.01
N LEU A 118 -1.48 6.46 3.90
CA LEU A 118 -1.12 7.25 2.73
C LEU A 118 -2.35 7.98 2.16
N GLN A 119 -3.47 7.27 1.97
CA GLN A 119 -4.70 7.88 1.47
C GLN A 119 -5.30 8.92 2.44
N GLN A 120 -5.10 8.72 3.73
CA GLN A 120 -5.45 9.69 4.78
C GLN A 120 -4.44 10.85 4.90
N LYS A 121 -3.42 10.90 4.03
CA LYS A 121 -2.34 11.90 4.02
C LYS A 121 -1.51 11.94 5.31
N GLN A 122 -1.51 10.83 6.07
CA GLN A 122 -0.65 10.63 7.23
C GLN A 122 0.73 10.13 6.75
N PHE A 123 1.45 11.00 6.03
CA PHE A 123 2.65 10.65 5.27
C PHE A 123 3.78 10.08 6.13
N ALA A 124 4.05 10.67 7.29
CA ALA A 124 5.10 10.19 8.19
C ALA A 124 4.85 8.74 8.65
N ASP A 125 3.62 8.45 9.11
CA ASP A 125 3.25 7.10 9.56
C ASP A 125 3.22 6.12 8.37
N ALA A 126 2.67 6.54 7.23
CA ALA A 126 2.68 5.72 6.01
C ALA A 126 4.11 5.33 5.59
N LYS A 127 5.04 6.29 5.58
CA LYS A 127 6.46 6.04 5.26
C LYS A 127 7.09 5.08 6.23
N GLN A 128 6.80 5.18 7.53
CA GLN A 128 7.27 4.21 8.53
C GLN A 128 6.79 2.78 8.24
N TYR A 129 5.50 2.59 7.93
CA TYR A 129 4.98 1.26 7.60
C TYR A 129 5.53 0.73 6.26
N TYR A 130 5.67 1.56 5.22
CA TYR A 130 6.30 1.11 3.97
C TYR A 130 7.78 0.76 4.15
N ASN A 131 8.52 1.50 4.97
CA ASN A 131 9.90 1.13 5.33
C ASN A 131 9.96 -0.20 6.07
N LYS A 132 8.99 -0.46 6.97
CA LYS A 132 8.85 -1.79 7.58
C LYS A 132 8.55 -2.87 6.54
N ALA A 133 7.72 -2.58 5.53
CA ALA A 133 7.43 -3.52 4.44
C ALA A 133 8.70 -3.84 3.63
N ILE A 134 9.54 -2.84 3.32
CA ILE A 134 10.84 -3.02 2.65
C ILE A 134 11.78 -3.93 3.47
N GLN A 135 11.78 -3.79 4.79
CA GLN A 135 12.60 -4.65 5.66
C GLN A 135 12.11 -6.10 5.69
N ILE A 136 10.80 -6.33 5.59
CA ILE A 136 10.18 -7.66 5.59
C ILE A 136 10.35 -8.33 4.22
N ASP A 137 10.05 -7.60 3.14
CA ASP A 137 10.15 -8.07 1.76
C ASP A 137 10.96 -7.08 0.92
N PRO A 138 12.29 -7.26 0.82
CA PRO A 138 13.16 -6.36 0.06
C PRO A 138 13.00 -6.52 -1.46
N ASN A 139 12.19 -7.47 -1.93
CA ASN A 139 11.95 -7.74 -3.35
C ASN A 139 10.60 -7.18 -3.84
N ASP A 140 9.86 -6.46 -3.00
CA ASP A 140 8.62 -5.79 -3.40
C ASP A 140 8.88 -4.37 -3.96
N PRO A 141 8.88 -4.17 -5.29
CA PRO A 141 9.09 -2.84 -5.88
C PRO A 141 8.05 -1.81 -5.46
N GLU A 142 6.83 -2.25 -5.12
CA GLU A 142 5.71 -1.36 -4.78
C GLU A 142 5.98 -0.59 -3.48
N SER A 143 6.65 -1.21 -2.52
CA SER A 143 6.99 -0.58 -1.25
C SER A 143 8.05 0.51 -1.41
N TYR A 144 9.07 0.29 -2.25
CA TYR A 144 10.05 1.33 -2.60
C TYR A 144 9.40 2.51 -3.34
N TYR A 145 8.55 2.21 -4.34
CA TYR A 145 7.78 3.22 -5.06
C TYR A 145 6.91 4.05 -4.11
N SER A 146 6.23 3.41 -3.15
CA SER A 146 5.33 4.11 -2.23
C SER A 146 6.05 5.09 -1.31
N VAL A 147 7.26 4.74 -0.84
CA VAL A 147 8.09 5.68 -0.07
C VAL A 147 8.52 6.85 -0.94
N ALA A 148 9.00 6.60 -2.15
CA ALA A 148 9.40 7.68 -3.07
C ALA A 148 8.21 8.57 -3.48
N PHE A 149 7.01 8.02 -3.64
CA PHE A 149 5.78 8.78 -3.86
C PHE A 149 5.52 9.75 -2.71
N ILE A 150 5.70 9.30 -1.46
CA ILE A 150 5.54 10.15 -0.27
C ILE A 150 6.58 11.28 -0.30
N ASP A 151 7.85 10.93 -0.52
CA ASP A 151 8.96 11.89 -0.56
C ASP A 151 8.74 12.97 -1.62
N TRP A 152 8.30 12.58 -2.82
CA TRP A 152 7.94 13.53 -3.86
C TRP A 152 6.78 14.42 -3.44
N THR A 153 5.73 13.84 -2.85
CA THR A 153 4.53 14.57 -2.45
C THR A 153 4.84 15.64 -1.40
N GLU A 154 5.65 15.30 -0.39
CA GLU A 154 6.07 16.25 0.64
C GLU A 154 7.01 17.33 0.09
N ALA A 155 7.98 16.94 -0.75
CA ALA A 155 8.89 17.88 -1.41
C ALA A 155 8.14 18.86 -2.32
N TYR A 156 7.23 18.35 -3.15
CA TYR A 156 6.39 19.16 -4.03
C TYR A 156 5.53 20.14 -3.24
N LYS A 157 4.87 19.68 -2.17
CA LYS A 157 4.03 20.52 -1.31
C LYS A 157 4.85 21.63 -0.66
N PHE A 158 6.00 21.31 -0.08
CA PHE A 158 6.87 22.30 0.56
C PHE A 158 7.33 23.36 -0.44
N ARG A 159 7.82 22.91 -1.62
CA ARG A 159 8.24 23.82 -2.69
C ARG A 159 7.10 24.73 -3.13
N GLN A 160 5.91 24.19 -3.34
CA GLN A 160 4.75 24.99 -3.76
C GLN A 160 4.36 26.02 -2.69
N GLU A 161 4.45 25.67 -1.41
CA GLU A 161 4.23 26.61 -0.32
C GLU A 161 5.21 27.79 -0.38
N GLN A 162 6.51 27.53 -0.59
CA GLN A 162 7.50 28.61 -0.69
C GLN A 162 7.28 29.48 -1.94
N ARG A 163 6.91 28.87 -3.06
CA ARG A 163 6.62 29.61 -4.32
C ARG A 163 5.36 30.46 -4.21
N ASN A 164 4.35 29.99 -3.50
CA ASN A 164 3.12 30.75 -3.24
C ASN A 164 3.40 32.02 -2.42
N LYS A 165 4.33 31.98 -1.47
CA LYS A 165 4.75 33.17 -0.70
C LYS A 165 5.36 34.27 -1.59
N LEU A 166 5.88 33.88 -2.76
CA LEU A 166 6.42 34.80 -3.76
C LEU A 166 5.40 35.17 -4.86
N GLY A 167 4.16 34.67 -4.80
CA GLY A 167 3.16 34.84 -5.86
C GLY A 167 3.54 34.18 -7.19
N MET A 168 4.45 33.20 -7.17
CA MET A 168 4.96 32.53 -8.36
C MET A 168 3.98 31.45 -8.86
N LYS A 169 3.90 31.28 -10.18
CA LYS A 169 3.23 30.12 -10.79
C LYS A 169 4.12 28.89 -10.68
N VAL A 170 3.53 27.70 -10.76
CA VAL A 170 4.26 26.41 -10.72
C VAL A 170 5.29 26.26 -11.85
N THR A 171 5.07 26.94 -12.99
CA THR A 171 5.95 26.87 -14.17
C THR A 171 7.10 27.88 -14.15
N ASP A 172 7.06 28.87 -13.27
CA ASP A 172 8.04 29.95 -13.29
C ASP A 172 9.42 29.41 -12.83
N PRO A 173 10.54 29.81 -13.43
CA PRO A 173 11.84 29.43 -12.89
C PRO A 173 12.04 30.04 -11.49
N LEU A 174 12.41 29.23 -10.49
CA LEU A 174 12.76 29.71 -9.16
C LEU A 174 14.05 30.54 -9.22
N LYS A 175 13.91 31.87 -9.27
CA LYS A 175 15.04 32.82 -9.38
C LYS A 175 15.47 33.41 -8.05
N ASP A 176 14.59 33.37 -7.04
CA ASP A 176 14.92 33.88 -5.71
C ASP A 176 15.90 32.93 -5.03
N LYS A 177 17.14 33.41 -4.82
CA LYS A 177 18.24 32.61 -4.27
C LYS A 177 17.97 32.18 -2.82
N GLY A 178 17.27 33.00 -2.03
CA GLY A 178 16.96 32.70 -0.64
C GLY A 178 15.97 31.55 -0.55
N VAL A 179 14.85 31.65 -1.26
CA VAL A 179 13.86 30.58 -1.35
C VAL A 179 14.46 29.32 -1.98
N CYS A 180 15.30 29.46 -2.99
CA CYS A 180 15.99 28.31 -3.58
C CYS A 180 16.85 27.55 -2.55
N SER A 181 17.63 28.27 -1.74
CA SER A 181 18.42 27.64 -0.67
C SER A 181 17.54 26.94 0.37
N VAL A 182 16.39 27.53 0.72
CA VAL A 182 15.41 26.93 1.66
C VAL A 182 14.80 25.66 1.08
N VAL A 183 14.40 25.68 -0.19
CA VAL A 183 13.86 24.50 -0.90
C VAL A 183 14.92 23.42 -1.01
N LYS A 184 16.15 23.75 -1.42
CA LYS A 184 17.26 22.78 -1.52
C LYS A 184 17.54 22.11 -0.18
N ALA A 185 17.67 22.90 0.89
CA ALA A 185 17.97 22.38 2.23
C ALA A 185 16.89 21.42 2.77
N HIS A 186 15.61 21.73 2.50
CA HIS A 186 14.50 20.88 2.93
C HIS A 186 14.31 19.65 2.04
N ASN A 187 14.31 19.83 0.71
CA ASN A 187 13.89 18.78 -0.22
C ASN A 187 15.02 17.84 -0.64
N ALA A 188 16.28 18.26 -0.64
CA ALA A 188 17.37 17.45 -1.19
C ALA A 188 17.46 16.04 -0.57
N PRO A 189 17.38 15.84 0.76
CA PRO A 189 17.43 14.49 1.34
C PRO A 189 16.33 13.56 0.81
N ALA A 190 15.08 14.04 0.77
CA ALA A 190 13.93 13.25 0.31
C ALA A 190 13.97 12.99 -1.20
N VAL A 191 14.46 13.95 -2.00
CA VAL A 191 14.60 13.78 -3.45
C VAL A 191 15.70 12.76 -3.78
N GLU A 192 16.84 12.81 -3.10
CA GLU A 192 17.91 11.81 -3.29
C GLU A 192 17.48 10.40 -2.83
N GLU A 193 16.84 10.30 -1.66
CA GLU A 193 16.26 9.04 -1.19
C GLU A 193 15.27 8.49 -2.23
N GLY A 194 14.35 9.33 -2.68
CA GLY A 194 13.35 9.03 -3.70
C GLY A 194 13.93 8.50 -5.01
N ILE A 195 14.96 9.16 -5.57
CA ILE A 195 15.65 8.71 -6.79
C ILE A 195 16.25 7.32 -6.60
N ASN A 196 16.89 7.07 -5.45
CA ASN A 196 17.50 5.78 -5.13
C ASN A 196 16.45 4.66 -4.99
N LEU A 197 15.36 4.95 -4.28
CA LEU A 197 14.26 4.00 -4.08
C LEU A 197 13.56 3.65 -5.39
N LEU A 198 13.29 4.63 -6.26
CA LEU A 198 12.69 4.39 -7.57
C LEU A 198 13.65 3.61 -8.49
N THR A 199 14.94 3.91 -8.43
CA THR A 199 15.95 3.12 -9.14
C THR A 199 15.95 1.66 -8.67
N LYS A 200 15.85 1.42 -7.36
CA LYS A 200 15.71 0.08 -6.79
C LYS A 200 14.42 -0.61 -7.22
N ALA A 201 13.29 0.09 -7.25
CA ALA A 201 12.03 -0.43 -7.75
C ALA A 201 12.14 -0.89 -9.21
N LEU A 202 12.82 -0.10 -10.07
CA LEU A 202 13.04 -0.44 -11.48
C LEU A 202 14.04 -1.58 -11.69
N GLN A 203 14.98 -1.79 -10.78
CA GLN A 203 15.84 -2.99 -10.79
C GLN A 203 15.02 -4.27 -10.54
N LEU A 204 14.00 -4.20 -9.68
CA LEU A 204 13.13 -5.33 -9.34
C LEU A 204 12.02 -5.55 -10.39
N ARG A 205 11.48 -4.47 -10.97
CA ARG A 205 10.43 -4.51 -12.00
C ARG A 205 10.74 -3.49 -13.10
N GLN A 206 11.35 -3.97 -14.17
CA GLN A 206 11.86 -3.10 -15.25
C GLN A 206 10.76 -2.38 -16.03
N ASP A 207 9.56 -2.94 -16.12
CA ASP A 207 8.43 -2.35 -16.82
C ASP A 207 7.53 -1.52 -15.89
N TYR A 208 8.01 -1.08 -14.72
CA TYR A 208 7.21 -0.31 -13.76
C TYR A 208 7.09 1.17 -14.16
N ASP A 209 6.13 1.46 -15.03
CA ASP A 209 5.94 2.78 -15.63
C ASP A 209 5.58 3.88 -14.63
N ASP A 210 4.89 3.57 -13.53
CA ASP A 210 4.65 4.55 -12.46
C ASP A 210 5.96 4.96 -11.77
N ALA A 211 6.87 4.02 -11.50
CA ALA A 211 8.18 4.34 -10.94
C ALA A 211 9.01 5.20 -11.92
N MET A 212 8.93 4.95 -13.22
CA MET A 212 9.57 5.80 -14.23
C MET A 212 9.00 7.22 -14.24
N ALA A 213 7.67 7.35 -14.15
CA ALA A 213 6.99 8.65 -14.14
C ALA A 213 7.44 9.49 -12.92
N TYR A 214 7.50 8.87 -11.74
CA TYR A 214 7.98 9.52 -10.52
C TYR A 214 9.47 9.80 -10.53
N LEU A 215 10.27 8.98 -11.22
CA LEU A 215 11.70 9.23 -11.34
C LEU A 215 11.95 10.51 -12.16
N ASN A 216 11.20 10.69 -13.26
CA ASN A 216 11.16 11.98 -13.95
C ASN A 216 10.79 13.14 -13.01
N LEU A 217 9.76 12.98 -12.18
CA LEU A 217 9.30 14.05 -11.30
C LEU A 217 10.36 14.41 -10.24
N MET A 218 11.06 13.42 -9.68
CA MET A 218 12.15 13.66 -8.74
C MET A 218 13.31 14.43 -9.38
N TYR A 219 13.71 14.07 -10.60
CA TYR A 219 14.74 14.83 -11.33
C TYR A 219 14.30 16.27 -11.60
N ARG A 220 13.01 16.51 -11.87
CA ARG A 220 12.48 17.88 -12.02
C ARG A 220 12.44 18.65 -10.70
N GLU A 221 12.14 17.98 -9.58
CA GLU A 221 12.25 18.60 -8.25
C GLU A 221 13.70 19.00 -7.97
N ARG A 222 14.68 18.13 -8.26
CA ARG A 222 16.10 18.44 -8.11
C ARG A 222 16.53 19.62 -8.96
N ALA A 223 16.20 19.58 -10.25
CA ALA A 223 16.50 20.66 -11.19
C ALA A 223 15.93 22.03 -10.76
N ASP A 224 14.77 22.08 -10.08
CA ASP A 224 14.15 23.34 -9.68
C ASP A 224 14.97 24.09 -8.61
N TYR A 225 15.65 23.36 -7.73
CA TYR A 225 16.48 23.95 -6.68
C TYR A 225 17.99 24.01 -7.00
N GLU A 226 18.41 23.61 -8.20
CA GLU A 226 19.78 23.84 -8.71
C GLU A 226 19.95 25.27 -9.27
N CYS A 227 19.76 26.28 -8.41
CA CYS A 227 19.79 27.69 -8.81
C CYS A 227 21.20 28.26 -8.98
N ASP A 228 22.20 27.63 -8.36
CA ASP A 228 23.61 27.99 -8.40
C ASP A 228 24.45 27.06 -9.27
N ASN A 229 23.85 25.98 -9.80
CA ASN A 229 24.52 25.00 -10.65
C ASN A 229 23.73 24.75 -11.96
N PRO A 230 23.89 25.62 -12.98
CA PRO A 230 23.19 25.49 -14.26
C PRO A 230 23.49 24.17 -14.99
N GLU A 231 24.69 23.63 -14.83
CA GLU A 231 25.12 22.39 -15.47
C GLU A 231 24.39 21.18 -14.86
N ALA A 232 24.32 21.10 -13.52
CA ALA A 232 23.54 20.08 -12.83
C ALA A 232 22.05 20.18 -13.18
N ARG A 233 21.50 21.40 -13.22
CA ARG A 233 20.11 21.63 -13.64
C ARG A 233 19.84 21.08 -15.04
N VAL A 234 20.71 21.34 -16.02
CA VAL A 234 20.55 20.83 -17.38
C VAL A 234 20.66 19.31 -17.42
N ALA A 235 21.58 18.71 -16.65
CA ALA A 235 21.72 17.27 -16.55
C ALA A 235 20.46 16.60 -15.99
N ASP A 236 19.87 17.18 -14.94
CA ASP A 236 18.65 16.68 -14.32
C ASP A 236 17.43 16.81 -15.23
N LEU A 237 17.27 17.93 -15.93
CA LEU A 237 16.18 18.08 -16.91
C LEU A 237 16.30 17.05 -18.04
N LYS A 238 17.52 16.81 -18.55
CA LYS A 238 17.77 15.76 -19.54
C LYS A 238 17.44 14.37 -19.00
N ALA A 239 17.81 14.08 -17.75
CA ALA A 239 17.46 12.81 -17.11
C ALA A 239 15.93 12.66 -16.97
N ALA A 240 15.23 13.71 -16.56
CA ALA A 240 13.78 13.74 -16.47
C ALA A 240 13.11 13.45 -17.81
N ASP A 241 13.52 14.15 -18.88
CA ASP A 241 12.96 13.97 -20.23
C ASP A 241 13.19 12.53 -20.74
N ASN A 242 14.37 11.95 -20.52
CA ASN A 242 14.63 10.54 -20.85
C ASN A 242 13.67 9.58 -20.12
N TRP A 243 13.31 9.87 -18.87
CA TRP A 243 12.35 9.05 -18.11
C TRP A 243 10.92 9.24 -18.60
N VAL A 244 10.54 10.41 -19.08
CA VAL A 244 9.25 10.63 -19.77
C VAL A 244 9.16 9.73 -21.00
N ASP A 245 10.19 9.74 -21.86
CA ASP A 245 10.22 8.92 -23.07
C ASP A 245 10.11 7.42 -22.76
N LYS A 246 10.87 6.95 -21.76
CA LYS A 246 10.80 5.56 -21.28
C LYS A 246 9.42 5.20 -20.73
N THR A 247 8.79 6.10 -19.98
CA THR A 247 7.44 5.90 -19.43
C THR A 247 6.44 5.71 -20.56
N ILE A 248 6.46 6.59 -21.56
CA ILE A 248 5.55 6.55 -22.71
C ILE A 248 5.78 5.27 -23.53
N ALA A 249 7.04 4.93 -23.81
CA ALA A 249 7.39 3.71 -24.54
C ALA A 249 6.89 2.46 -23.80
N THR A 250 7.14 2.36 -22.49
CA THR A 250 6.71 1.22 -21.65
C THR A 250 5.19 1.09 -21.62
N LYS A 251 4.45 2.19 -21.46
CA LYS A 251 2.98 2.19 -21.51
C LYS A 251 2.45 1.71 -22.86
N LYS A 252 3.05 2.17 -23.95
CA LYS A 252 2.69 1.73 -25.32
C LYS A 252 2.95 0.24 -25.51
N GLU A 253 4.07 -0.28 -25.05
CA GLU A 253 4.38 -1.72 -25.11
C GLU A 253 3.37 -2.55 -24.32
N LYS A 254 3.02 -2.13 -23.09
CA LYS A 254 2.01 -2.82 -22.27
C LYS A 254 0.64 -2.84 -22.95
N ALA A 255 0.20 -1.72 -23.49
CA ALA A 255 -1.06 -1.64 -24.23
C ALA A 255 -1.09 -2.57 -25.45
N ASN A 256 0.02 -2.64 -26.20
CA ASN A 256 0.15 -3.54 -27.35
C ASN A 256 0.09 -5.03 -26.95
N ARG A 257 0.64 -5.39 -25.78
CA ARG A 257 0.57 -6.77 -25.24
C ARG A 257 -0.85 -7.17 -24.82
N GLN A 258 -1.68 -6.20 -24.40
CA GLN A 258 -3.05 -6.46 -23.95
C GLN A 258 -4.08 -6.59 -25.09
N GLY A 259 -3.75 -6.12 -26.29
CA GLY A 259 -4.56 -6.26 -27.51
C GLY A 259 -5.89 -5.47 -27.49
N PRO A 260 -6.54 -5.24 -28.65
CA PRO A 260 -7.76 -4.41 -28.75
C PRO A 260 -9.07 -5.08 -28.25
N GLY A 261 -9.00 -6.16 -27.47
CA GLY A 261 -10.15 -7.05 -27.22
C GLY A 261 -10.20 -7.65 -25.82
N GLY A 262 -9.82 -6.89 -24.79
CA GLY A 262 -9.81 -7.33 -23.39
C GLY A 262 -11.19 -7.62 -22.77
N ILE A 263 -11.92 -8.60 -23.30
CA ILE A 263 -12.80 -9.47 -22.51
C ILE A 263 -12.26 -10.88 -22.69
N VAL A 264 -11.33 -11.27 -21.83
CA VAL A 264 -11.08 -12.68 -21.57
C VAL A 264 -11.44 -12.92 -20.12
N MET A 265 -12.59 -13.57 -19.93
CA MET A 265 -12.93 -14.28 -18.72
C MET A 265 -11.77 -15.23 -18.40
N ASP A 266 -11.02 -14.93 -17.35
CA ASP A 266 -10.00 -15.84 -16.81
C ASP A 266 -10.72 -17.01 -16.14
N GLN A 267 -11.10 -18.00 -16.95
CA GLN A 267 -11.27 -19.36 -16.51
C GLN A 267 -9.91 -20.06 -16.62
N GLN A 268 -9.52 -20.67 -15.51
CA GLN A 268 -8.46 -21.68 -15.35
C GLN A 268 -7.06 -21.14 -15.03
N GLN A 269 -6.73 -21.13 -13.73
CA GLN A 269 -5.56 -21.85 -13.23
C GLN A 269 -5.94 -22.69 -12.01
N ARG A 270 -5.43 -23.93 -12.01
CA ARG A 270 -5.77 -25.06 -11.13
C ARG A 270 -5.27 -24.88 -9.70
#